data_AF-A0A229R139-F1
#
_entry.id   AF-A0A229R139-F1
#
_cell.length_a   1.000
_cell.length_b   1.000
_cell.length_c   1.000
_cell.angle_alpha   90.00
_cell.angle_beta   90.00
_cell.angle_gamma   90.00
#
_symmetry.space_group_name_H-M   'P 1'
#
loop_
_entity.id
_entity.type
_entity.pdbx_description
1 polymer ?
#
loop_
_entity_poly.entity_id
_entity_poly.type
_entity_poly.pdbx_seq_one_letter_code
_entity_poly.pdbx_strand_id
1 'polypeptide(L)'
;MVIAAICAATLVSPAIASAAPHSQRTLQRDADVLVANGSPGVLVELSTPDGRVKVRSGHGDLRTGSPMPWNAHFRIASFSKTFLAATMLQLVG
;
A
#
# COMPACT_ATOMS: atom_id res chain seq x y z
N MET A 1 -24.21 -20.44 53.67
CA MET A 1 -22.89 -19.79 53.60
C MET A 1 -22.19 -20.29 52.34
N VAL A 2 -22.32 -19.57 51.22
CA VAL A 2 -21.76 -19.98 49.92
C VAL A 2 -20.61 -19.03 49.61
N ILE A 3 -19.39 -19.55 49.59
CA ILE A 3 -18.17 -18.80 49.27
C ILE A 3 -18.06 -18.79 47.74
N ALA A 4 -18.26 -17.63 47.13
CA ALA A 4 -18.03 -17.43 45.69
C ALA A 4 -16.53 -17.18 45.47
N ALA A 5 -15.84 -18.15 44.86
CA ALA A 5 -14.46 -18.03 44.46
C ALA A 5 -14.37 -17.14 43.20
N ILE A 6 -13.65 -16.03 43.31
CA ILE A 6 -13.35 -15.12 42.18
C ILE A 6 -12.16 -15.70 41.42
N CYS A 7 -12.39 -16.28 40.25
CA CYS A 7 -11.33 -16.62 39.31
C CYS A 7 -10.82 -15.34 38.63
N ALA A 8 -9.63 -14.89 39.03
CA ALA A 8 -8.90 -13.85 38.31
C ALA A 8 -8.33 -14.44 37.01
N ALA A 9 -9.06 -14.27 35.90
CA ALA A 9 -8.54 -14.59 34.58
C ALA A 9 -7.55 -13.49 34.15
N THR A 10 -6.26 -13.80 34.15
CA THR A 10 -5.24 -12.96 33.52
C THR A 10 -5.44 -13.02 32.00
N LEU A 11 -5.97 -11.94 31.44
CA LEU A 11 -6.07 -11.75 29.99
C LEU A 11 -4.65 -11.58 29.43
N VAL A 12 -4.05 -12.67 28.95
CA VAL A 12 -2.89 -12.59 28.07
C VAL A 12 -3.39 -12.05 26.73
N SER A 13 -3.19 -10.76 26.49
CA SER A 13 -3.44 -10.18 25.16
C SER A 13 -2.38 -10.71 24.19
N PRO A 14 -2.77 -11.34 23.06
CA PRO A 14 -1.80 -11.68 22.04
C PRO A 14 -1.25 -10.38 21.44
N ALA A 15 0.07 -10.22 21.47
CA ALA A 15 0.74 -9.13 20.77
C ALA A 15 0.54 -9.34 19.26
N ILE A 16 -0.27 -8.49 18.63
CA ILE A 16 -0.43 -8.48 17.18
C ILE A 16 0.89 -7.96 16.61
N ALA A 17 1.66 -8.85 15.99
CA ALA A 17 2.88 -8.46 15.29
C ALA A 17 2.50 -7.51 14.14
N SER A 18 3.01 -6.28 14.16
CA SER A 18 2.79 -5.30 13.11
C SER A 18 3.33 -5.84 11.78
N ALA A 19 2.46 -6.12 10.81
CA ALA A 19 2.85 -6.60 9.48
C ALA A 19 3.42 -5.49 8.58
N ALA A 20 3.23 -4.22 8.95
CA ALA A 20 3.63 -3.05 8.18
C ALA A 20 5.16 -2.94 7.91
N PRO A 21 6.07 -3.25 8.84
CA PRO A 21 7.51 -3.16 8.60
C PRO A 21 8.01 -4.20 7.59
N HIS A 22 7.35 -5.37 7.53
CA HIS A 22 7.71 -6.41 6.58
C HIS A 22 7.25 -6.07 5.17
N SER A 23 5.99 -5.65 5.00
CA SER A 23 5.45 -5.25 3.70
C SER A 23 6.20 -4.07 3.09
N GLN A 24 6.61 -3.07 3.90
CA GLN A 24 7.40 -1.94 3.40
C GLN A 24 8.75 -2.37 2.84
N ARG A 25 9.48 -3.29 3.50
CA ARG A 25 10.77 -3.77 3.00
C ARG A 25 10.63 -4.55 1.70
N THR A 26 9.63 -5.43 1.62
CA THR A 26 9.36 -6.19 0.40
C THR A 26 8.99 -5.27 -0.76
N LEU A 27 8.05 -4.34 -0.55
CA LEU A 27 7.62 -3.39 -1.58
C LEU A 27 8.76 -2.47 -2.03
N GLN A 28 9.63 -2.02 -1.12
CA GLN A 28 10.80 -1.21 -1.50
C GLN A 28 11.76 -2.03 -2.36
N ARG A 29 12.04 -3.28 -1.97
CA ARG A 29 12.92 -4.17 -2.74
C ARG A 29 12.37 -4.40 -4.16
N ASP A 30 11.07 -4.62 -4.29
CA ASP A 30 10.43 -4.82 -5.59
C ASP A 30 10.47 -3.55 -6.45
N ALA A 31 10.23 -2.38 -5.85
CA ALA A 31 10.36 -1.10 -6.54
C ALA A 31 11.79 -0.87 -7.07
N ASP A 32 12.81 -1.21 -6.28
CA ASP A 32 14.22 -1.11 -6.68
C ASP A 32 14.56 -2.09 -7.81
N VAL A 33 14.03 -3.31 -7.77
CA VAL A 33 14.20 -4.31 -8.84
C VAL A 33 13.58 -3.83 -10.15
N LEU A 34 12.40 -3.21 -10.11
CA LEU A 34 11.76 -2.65 -11.31
C LEU A 34 12.59 -1.52 -11.94
N VAL A 35 13.21 -0.66 -11.13
CA VAL A 35 14.13 0.36 -11.62
C VAL A 35 15.40 -0.27 -12.21
N ALA A 36 15.97 -1.27 -11.54
CA ALA A 36 17.14 -2.01 -12.05
C ALA A 36 16.84 -2.71 -13.39
N ASN A 37 15.59 -3.09 -13.65
CA ASN A 37 15.13 -3.69 -14.90
C ASN A 37 14.73 -2.66 -15.98
N GLY A 38 14.99 -1.36 -15.76
CA GLY A 38 14.86 -0.32 -16.78
C GLY A 38 13.67 0.62 -16.62
N SER A 39 12.88 0.51 -15.54
CA SER A 39 11.91 1.56 -15.23
C SER A 39 12.64 2.84 -14.79
N PRO A 40 12.32 4.02 -15.35
CA PRO A 40 12.90 5.29 -14.89
C PRO A 40 12.65 5.57 -13.41
N GLY A 41 11.46 5.21 -12.92
CA GLY A 41 11.01 5.42 -11.55
C GLY A 41 9.77 4.60 -11.23
N VAL A 42 9.54 4.37 -9.95
CA VAL A 42 8.42 3.56 -9.44
C VAL A 42 7.88 4.22 -8.18
N LEU A 43 6.54 4.24 -8.06
CA LEU A 43 5.82 4.63 -6.86
C LEU A 43 4.80 3.53 -6.55
N VAL A 44 4.81 3.03 -5.32
CA VAL A 44 3.86 2.02 -4.86
C VAL A 44 3.17 2.51 -3.60
N GLU A 45 1.86 2.32 -3.53
CA GLU A 45 1.04 2.61 -2.37
C GLU A 45 0.16 1.39 -2.07
N LEU A 46 0.21 0.91 -0.83
CA LEU A 46 -0.62 -0.16 -0.31
C LEU A 46 -1.46 0.42 0.82
N SER A 47 -2.78 0.34 0.68
CA SER A 47 -3.73 0.77 1.72
C SER A 47 -4.56 -0.42 2.15
N THR A 48 -4.46 -0.78 3.43
CA THR A 48 -5.26 -1.83 4.08
C THR A 48 -5.98 -1.24 5.29
N PRO A 49 -6.94 -1.96 5.91
CA PRO A 49 -7.53 -1.54 7.18
C PRO A 49 -6.50 -1.31 8.30
N ASP A 50 -5.39 -2.05 8.26
CA ASP A 50 -4.32 -2.00 9.27
C ASP A 50 -3.31 -0.85 9.04
N GLY A 51 -3.40 -0.15 7.91
CA GLY A 51 -2.57 1.03 7.65
C GLY A 51 -2.23 1.25 6.18
N ARG A 52 -1.31 2.19 5.96
CA ARG A 52 -0.81 2.56 4.64
C ARG A 52 0.70 2.42 4.57
N VAL A 53 1.18 1.88 3.46
CA VAL A 53 2.60 1.79 3.12
C VAL A 53 2.81 2.48 1.79
N LYS A 54 3.84 3.31 1.70
CA LYS A 54 4.21 4.02 0.47
C LYS A 54 5.71 3.93 0.25
N VAL A 55 6.14 3.49 -0.92
CA VAL A 55 7.55 3.34 -1.30
C VAL A 55 7.77 3.93 -2.68
N ARG A 56 9.00 4.35 -2.96
CA ARG A 56 9.40 4.86 -4.28
C ARG A 56 10.82 4.46 -4.62
N SER A 57 11.12 4.38 -5.90
CA SER A 57 12.48 4.18 -6.40
C SER A 57 12.68 4.96 -7.71
N GLY A 58 13.94 5.24 -8.04
CA GLY A 58 14.32 5.94 -9.26
C GLY A 58 13.83 7.40 -9.35
N HIS A 59 13.69 7.87 -10.59
CA HIS A 59 13.50 9.27 -10.95
C HIS A 59 12.15 9.50 -11.62
N GLY A 60 11.50 10.62 -11.29
CA GLY A 60 10.29 11.08 -11.98
C GLY A 60 10.60 12.04 -13.13
N ASP A 61 11.79 12.62 -13.15
CA ASP A 61 12.28 13.46 -14.24
C ASP A 61 13.74 13.09 -14.55
N LEU A 62 13.94 12.45 -15.70
CA LEU A 62 15.26 12.01 -16.17
C LEU A 62 16.17 13.16 -16.59
N ARG A 63 15.61 14.32 -16.97
CA ARG A 63 16.40 15.48 -17.38
C ARG A 63 17.03 16.18 -16.19
N THR A 64 16.29 16.29 -15.08
CA THR A 64 16.80 16.91 -13.84
C THR A 64 17.41 15.91 -12.87
N GLY A 65 17.18 14.61 -13.07
CA GLY A 65 17.53 13.57 -12.09
C GLY A 65 16.72 13.69 -10.80
N SER A 66 15.52 14.29 -10.86
CA SER A 66 14.69 14.44 -9.67
C SER A 66 14.08 13.10 -9.25
N PRO A 67 14.08 12.76 -7.95
CA PRO A 67 13.53 11.50 -7.47
C PRO A 67 12.03 11.40 -7.78
N MET A 68 11.51 10.18 -7.88
CA MET A 68 10.10 9.92 -8.14
C MET A 68 9.19 10.69 -7.15
N PRO A 69 8.29 11.58 -7.60
CA PRO A 69 7.43 12.34 -6.70
C PRO A 69 6.48 11.44 -5.90
N TRP A 70 6.26 11.76 -4.61
CA TRP A 70 5.29 11.02 -3.79
C TRP A 70 3.84 11.18 -4.27
N ASN A 71 3.53 12.32 -4.90
CA ASN A 71 2.21 12.64 -5.44
C ASN A 71 2.30 12.74 -6.96
N ALA A 72 2.88 11.72 -7.60
CA ALA A 72 3.06 11.72 -9.04
C ALA A 72 1.71 11.63 -9.76
N HIS A 73 1.48 12.54 -10.71
CA HIS A 73 0.39 12.43 -11.67
C HIS A 73 0.91 11.79 -12.95
N PHE A 74 0.17 10.80 -13.47
CA PHE A 74 0.56 10.07 -14.67
C PHE A 74 -0.65 9.65 -15.49
N ARG A 75 -0.42 9.31 -16.76
CA ARG A 75 -1.47 8.82 -17.66
C ARG A 75 -1.76 7.35 -17.33
N ILE A 76 -2.94 7.08 -16.77
CA ILE A 76 -3.33 5.75 -16.29
C ILE A 76 -3.64 4.71 -17.40
N ALA A 77 -3.50 5.09 -18.67
CA ALA A 77 -3.70 4.24 -19.84
C ALA A 77 -5.05 3.48 -19.81
N SER A 78 -5.04 2.16 -20.06
CA SER A 78 -6.25 1.35 -20.13
C SER A 78 -7.04 1.29 -18.82
N PHE A 79 -6.50 1.72 -17.68
CA PHE A 79 -7.29 1.85 -16.45
C PHE A 79 -8.46 2.84 -16.62
N SER A 80 -8.40 3.79 -17.55
CA SER A 80 -9.56 4.63 -17.89
C SER A 80 -10.81 3.83 -18.29
N LYS A 81 -10.66 2.58 -18.75
CA LYS A 81 -11.81 1.73 -19.13
C LYS A 81 -12.72 1.40 -17.95
N THR A 82 -12.18 1.28 -16.74
CA THR A 82 -13.01 0.98 -15.56
C THR A 82 -13.93 2.16 -15.22
N PHE A 83 -13.42 3.38 -15.33
CA PHE A 83 -14.19 4.61 -15.16
C PHE A 83 -15.29 4.73 -16.22
N LEU A 84 -14.94 4.47 -17.49
CA LEU A 84 -15.92 4.48 -18.58
C LEU A 84 -17.00 3.41 -18.36
N ALA A 85 -16.62 2.18 -18.04
CA ALA A 85 -17.55 1.08 -17.80
C ALA A 85 -18.48 1.39 -16.62
N ALA A 86 -17.96 1.90 -15.50
CA ALA A 86 -18.77 2.29 -14.35
C ALA A 86 -19.79 3.38 -14.72
N THR A 87 -19.38 4.38 -15.50
CA THR A 87 -20.28 5.44 -15.98
C THR A 87 -21.38 4.85 -16.88
N MET A 88 -21.03 3.98 -17.83
CA MET A 88 -22.01 3.32 -18.70
C MET A 88 -23.01 2.48 -17.89
N LEU A 89 -22.55 1.73 -16.89
CA LEU A 89 -23.42 0.94 -16.01
C LEU A 89 -24.38 1.82 -15.21
N GLN A 90 -23.93 2.99 -14.76
CA GLN A 90 -24.81 3.96 -14.08
C GLN A 90 -25.84 4.59 -15.03
N LEU A 91 -25.58 4.63 -16.32
CA LEU A 91 -26.51 5.19 -17.32
C LEU A 91 -27.56 4.19 -17.81
N VAL A 92 -27.24 2.88 -17.81
CA VAL A 92 -28.19 1.83 -18.23
C VAL A 92 -29.05 1.30 -17.07
N GLY A 93 -28.64 1.56 -15.83
CA GLY A 93 -29.31 1.12 -14.61
C GLY A 93 -30.56 1.92 -14.25
#